data_AF-A0A4Y6GL58-F1
#
_entry.id   AF-A0A4Y6GL58-F1
#
_cell.length_a   1.000
_cell.length_b   1.000
_cell.length_c   1.000
_cell.angle_alpha   90.00
_cell.angle_beta   90.00
_cell.angle_gamma   90.00
#
_symmetry.space_group_name_H-M   'P 1'
#
loop_
_entity.id
_entity.type
_entity.pdbx_description
1 polymer ?
#
loop_
_entity_poly.entity_id
_entity_poly.type
_entity_poly.pdbx_seq_one_letter_code
_entity_poly.pdbx_strand_id
1 'polypeptide(L)'
;YQDGEVERAIAKLREQGDIFEKDGATWFASTKHGDDKDRVIIKSDGNYAYFAADIAYYYNKRHRATDPADVAIYMLGADHHGYIGRMMAMCAAFGDKPGVNMQILIGQLVNVMKDGKAVRMSKRAGNVVTIDDLVDAIGVDASRYSLARTDYNTSVDIDLNLLASHSNDNPVYYVQYAHARSCNVDRNAAEAQIDPTVADLALLDTEADGEVLAALAQWPAALAQAGDLRAPHRIAHYLEDLAAAYH
;
A
#
# COMPACT_ATOMS: atom_id res chain seq x y z
N TYR A 1 1.15 -14.37 -22.39
CA TYR A 1 1.86 -15.27 -23.32
C TYR A 1 1.25 -15.29 -24.71
N GLN A 2 -0.08 -15.25 -24.89
CA GLN A 2 -0.69 -15.35 -26.23
C GLN A 2 -0.63 -14.06 -27.08
N ASP A 3 -0.45 -12.90 -26.44
CA ASP A 3 -0.52 -11.59 -27.13
C ASP A 3 0.85 -11.07 -27.64
N GLY A 4 1.92 -11.87 -27.59
CA GLY A 4 3.24 -11.51 -28.10
C GLY A 4 4.07 -10.54 -27.23
N GLU A 5 3.53 -10.10 -26.09
CA GLU A 5 4.21 -9.13 -25.21
C GLU A 5 5.51 -9.66 -24.59
N VAL A 6 5.59 -10.96 -24.34
CA VAL A 6 6.80 -11.60 -23.78
C VAL A 6 7.91 -11.58 -24.81
N GLU A 7 7.62 -12.00 -26.03
CA GLU A 7 8.52 -12.02 -27.16
C GLU A 7 9.05 -10.61 -27.46
N ARG A 8 8.17 -9.60 -27.41
CA ARG A 8 8.52 -8.18 -27.60
C ARG A 8 9.49 -7.68 -26.53
N ALA A 9 9.24 -7.97 -25.26
CA ALA A 9 10.11 -7.55 -24.17
C ALA A 9 11.47 -8.26 -24.21
N ILE A 10 11.48 -9.56 -24.53
CA ILE A 10 12.73 -10.33 -24.71
C ILE A 10 13.52 -9.82 -25.91
N ALA A 11 12.87 -9.50 -27.03
CA ALA A 11 13.52 -8.92 -28.19
C ALA A 11 14.20 -7.60 -27.82
N LYS A 12 13.54 -6.75 -27.02
CA LYS A 12 14.13 -5.50 -26.56
C LYS A 12 15.39 -5.71 -25.70
N LEU A 13 15.34 -6.63 -24.73
CA LEU A 13 16.51 -6.96 -23.93
C LEU A 13 17.64 -7.58 -24.78
N ARG A 14 17.28 -8.33 -25.83
CA ARG A 14 18.26 -8.90 -26.77
C ARG A 14 18.98 -7.82 -27.56
N GLU A 15 18.27 -6.78 -28.03
CA GLU A 15 18.89 -5.61 -28.67
C GLU A 15 19.88 -4.88 -27.75
N GLN A 16 19.61 -4.89 -26.44
CA GLN A 16 20.47 -4.27 -25.42
C GLN A 16 21.67 -5.15 -25.02
N GLY A 17 21.76 -6.38 -25.55
CA GLY A 17 22.84 -7.32 -25.23
C GLY A 17 22.67 -8.01 -23.88
N ASP A 18 21.46 -8.04 -23.34
CA ASP A 18 21.14 -8.64 -22.04
C ASP A 18 20.56 -10.04 -22.10
N ILE A 19 20.43 -10.61 -23.31
CA ILE A 19 19.96 -11.98 -23.52
C ILE A 19 21.10 -12.85 -24.07
N PHE A 20 21.27 -14.04 -23.51
CA PHE A 20 22.21 -15.05 -24.02
C PHE A 20 21.64 -16.46 -23.93
N GLU A 21 22.19 -17.38 -24.71
CA GLU A 21 21.83 -18.80 -24.68
C GLU A 21 22.89 -19.59 -23.91
N LYS A 22 22.46 -20.51 -23.05
CA LYS A 22 23.35 -21.42 -22.30
C LYS A 22 22.59 -22.68 -21.91
N ASP A 23 23.23 -23.84 -22.08
CA ASP A 23 22.69 -25.16 -21.72
C ASP A 23 21.31 -25.44 -22.36
N GLY A 24 21.11 -24.96 -23.59
CA GLY A 24 19.86 -25.10 -24.34
C GLY A 24 18.71 -24.21 -23.86
N ALA A 25 18.96 -23.30 -22.92
CA ALA A 25 17.99 -22.36 -22.37
C ALA A 25 18.38 -20.90 -22.69
N THR A 26 17.39 -20.01 -22.68
CA THR A 26 17.57 -18.56 -22.85
C THR A 26 17.62 -17.88 -21.48
N TRP A 27 18.66 -17.09 -21.27
CA TRP A 27 18.97 -16.43 -20.02
C TRP A 27 18.96 -14.91 -20.19
N PHE A 28 18.45 -14.23 -19.17
CA PHE A 28 18.64 -12.81 -18.95
C PHE A 28 19.89 -12.61 -18.08
N ALA A 29 20.83 -11.81 -18.59
CA ALA A 29 22.10 -11.45 -17.95
C ALA A 29 21.91 -10.46 -16.80
N SER A 30 21.03 -10.77 -15.86
CA SER A 30 20.64 -9.90 -14.73
C SER A 30 21.82 -9.53 -13.83
N THR A 31 22.88 -10.35 -13.77
CA THR A 31 24.09 -10.03 -13.00
C THR A 31 24.80 -8.77 -13.48
N LYS A 32 24.70 -8.44 -14.78
CA LYS A 32 25.21 -7.16 -15.34
C LYS A 32 24.55 -5.94 -14.68
N HIS A 33 23.34 -6.12 -14.15
CA HIS A 33 22.50 -5.08 -13.58
C HIS A 33 22.34 -5.23 -12.05
N GLY A 34 23.21 -6.00 -11.40
CA GLY A 34 23.30 -6.09 -9.94
C GLY A 34 22.48 -7.20 -9.27
N ASP A 35 21.93 -8.15 -10.03
CA ASP A 35 21.29 -9.35 -9.48
C ASP A 35 22.33 -10.38 -8.97
N ASP A 36 21.90 -11.35 -8.16
CA ASP A 36 22.77 -12.38 -7.57
C ASP A 36 23.22 -13.46 -8.59
N LYS A 37 22.36 -13.77 -9.56
CA LYS A 37 22.62 -14.73 -10.64
C LYS A 37 21.73 -14.45 -11.84
N ASP A 38 22.22 -14.81 -13.01
CA ASP A 38 21.46 -14.71 -14.25
C ASP A 38 20.18 -15.55 -14.16
N ARG A 39 19.11 -15.07 -14.81
CA ARG A 39 17.79 -15.68 -14.72
C ARG A 39 17.43 -16.38 -16.01
N VAL A 40 17.06 -17.66 -15.91
CA VAL A 40 16.40 -18.37 -17.02
C VAL A 40 15.06 -17.69 -17.29
N ILE A 41 14.82 -17.34 -18.55
CA ILE A 41 13.55 -16.75 -19.01
C ILE A 41 12.82 -17.68 -19.98
N ILE A 42 13.56 -18.50 -20.74
CA ILE A 42 13.01 -19.61 -21.52
C ILE A 42 13.79 -20.85 -21.14
N LYS A 43 13.10 -21.88 -20.65
CA LYS A 43 13.68 -23.16 -20.24
C LYS A 43 14.11 -23.97 -21.47
N SER A 44 14.94 -24.99 -21.24
CA SER A 44 15.44 -25.86 -22.31
C SER A 44 14.36 -26.71 -23.00
N ASP A 45 13.19 -26.82 -22.39
CA ASP A 45 11.99 -27.45 -22.97
C ASP A 45 11.17 -26.47 -23.84
N GLY A 46 11.64 -25.23 -24.01
CA GLY A 46 10.97 -24.16 -24.76
C GLY A 46 9.91 -23.40 -23.97
N ASN A 47 9.58 -23.82 -22.74
CA ASN A 47 8.57 -23.15 -21.93
C ASN A 47 9.12 -21.90 -21.24
N TYR A 48 8.30 -20.84 -21.15
CA TYR A 48 8.64 -19.65 -20.40
C TYR A 48 8.81 -19.94 -18.89
N ALA A 49 9.79 -19.30 -18.28
CA ALA A 49 9.89 -19.21 -16.83
C ALA A 49 8.96 -18.11 -16.30
N TYR A 50 8.57 -18.17 -15.02
CA TYR A 50 7.70 -17.14 -14.42
C TYR A 50 8.25 -15.72 -14.59
N PHE A 51 9.58 -15.57 -14.49
CA PHE A 51 10.23 -14.27 -14.63
C PHE A 51 10.10 -13.66 -16.04
N ALA A 52 9.83 -14.46 -17.08
CA ALA A 52 9.55 -13.92 -18.41
C ALA A 52 8.23 -13.13 -18.45
N ALA A 53 7.23 -13.53 -17.65
CA ALA A 53 6.01 -12.76 -17.51
C ALA A 53 6.25 -11.43 -16.78
N ASP A 54 7.12 -11.41 -15.76
CA ASP A 54 7.48 -10.18 -15.04
C ASP A 54 8.19 -9.18 -15.96
N ILE A 55 9.12 -9.67 -16.80
CA ILE A 55 9.80 -8.89 -17.84
C ILE A 55 8.79 -8.26 -18.80
N ALA A 56 7.88 -9.06 -19.32
CA ALA A 56 6.84 -8.57 -20.22
C ALA A 56 5.92 -7.55 -19.54
N TYR A 57 5.51 -7.85 -18.31
CA TYR A 57 4.59 -7.01 -17.55
C TYR A 57 5.21 -5.63 -17.25
N TYR A 58 6.46 -5.59 -16.79
CA TYR A 58 7.14 -4.33 -16.53
C TYR A 58 7.36 -3.53 -17.81
N TYR A 59 7.86 -4.19 -18.88
CA TYR A 59 8.07 -3.53 -20.15
C TYR A 59 6.78 -2.92 -20.70
N ASN A 60 5.69 -3.69 -20.68
CA ASN A 60 4.37 -3.21 -21.09
C ASN A 60 3.91 -2.02 -20.24
N LYS A 61 4.01 -2.12 -18.91
CA LYS A 61 3.55 -1.07 -17.98
C LYS A 61 4.28 0.27 -18.22
N ARG A 62 5.54 0.22 -18.63
CA ARG A 62 6.36 1.40 -18.96
C ARG A 62 6.13 1.94 -20.37
N HIS A 63 5.79 1.09 -21.34
CA HIS A 63 5.85 1.44 -22.78
C HIS A 63 4.54 1.26 -23.55
N ARG A 64 3.44 0.88 -22.89
CA ARG A 64 2.13 0.77 -23.55
C ARG A 64 1.65 2.12 -24.07
N ALA A 65 0.90 2.10 -25.18
CA ALA A 65 0.46 3.30 -25.87
C ALA A 65 -0.54 4.15 -25.05
N THR A 66 -1.34 3.50 -24.21
CA THR A 66 -2.35 4.14 -23.37
C THR A 66 -1.94 4.03 -21.91
N ASP A 67 -1.89 5.16 -21.21
CA ASP A 67 -1.53 5.28 -19.80
C ASP A 67 -0.22 4.57 -19.41
N PRO A 68 0.92 4.84 -20.07
CA PRO A 68 2.21 4.33 -19.61
C PRO A 68 2.51 4.86 -18.20
N ALA A 69 3.06 4.03 -17.34
CA ALA A 69 3.38 4.41 -15.97
C ALA A 69 4.79 5.01 -15.91
N ASP A 70 4.96 6.27 -15.54
CA ASP A 70 6.29 6.87 -15.28
C ASP A 70 7.02 6.17 -14.11
N VAL A 71 6.23 5.74 -13.13
CA VAL A 71 6.66 5.02 -11.93
C VAL A 71 5.77 3.79 -11.73
N ALA A 72 6.36 2.60 -11.77
CA ALA A 72 5.71 1.34 -11.44
C ALA A 72 5.99 0.95 -9.98
N ILE A 73 4.95 1.02 -9.14
CA ILE A 73 5.02 0.63 -7.73
C ILE A 73 4.44 -0.78 -7.58
N TYR A 74 5.20 -1.67 -6.94
CA TYR A 74 4.81 -3.05 -6.65
C TYR A 74 4.74 -3.23 -5.14
N MET A 75 3.62 -3.79 -4.65
CA MET A 75 3.49 -4.24 -3.27
C MET A 75 3.61 -5.76 -3.27
N LEU A 76 4.66 -6.28 -2.64
CA LEU A 76 4.92 -7.72 -2.53
C LEU A 76 4.88 -8.16 -1.05
N GLY A 77 4.69 -9.45 -0.80
CA GLY A 77 4.78 -10.02 0.53
C GLY A 77 6.24 -10.22 0.99
N ALA A 78 6.44 -10.36 2.30
CA ALA A 78 7.75 -10.62 2.92
C ALA A 78 8.46 -11.89 2.38
N ASP A 79 7.73 -12.86 1.86
CA ASP A 79 8.26 -14.05 1.20
C ASP A 79 8.96 -13.75 -0.16
N HIS A 80 8.74 -12.56 -0.72
CA HIS A 80 9.31 -12.13 -2.00
C HIS A 80 10.57 -11.26 -1.88
N HIS A 81 11.21 -11.15 -0.70
CA HIS A 81 12.47 -10.41 -0.55
C HIS A 81 13.55 -10.84 -1.56
N GLY A 82 13.68 -12.15 -1.80
CA GLY A 82 14.64 -12.71 -2.77
C GLY A 82 14.33 -12.38 -4.24
N TYR A 83 13.15 -11.82 -4.53
CA TYR A 83 12.77 -11.35 -5.87
C TYR A 83 13.19 -9.90 -6.14
N ILE A 84 13.57 -9.13 -5.12
CA ILE A 84 13.89 -7.71 -5.29
C ILE A 84 15.08 -7.53 -6.26
N GLY A 85 16.17 -8.29 -6.06
CA GLY A 85 17.38 -8.16 -6.89
C GLY A 85 17.09 -8.31 -8.39
N ARG A 86 16.38 -9.37 -8.78
CA ARG A 86 16.05 -9.62 -10.20
C ARG A 86 15.13 -8.56 -10.80
N MET A 87 14.16 -8.07 -10.01
CA MET A 87 13.22 -7.06 -10.48
C MET A 87 13.93 -5.72 -10.69
N MET A 88 14.83 -5.34 -9.77
CA MET A 88 15.65 -4.14 -9.90
C MET A 88 16.64 -4.25 -11.07
N ALA A 89 17.24 -5.43 -11.28
CA ALA A 89 18.09 -5.69 -12.44
C ALA A 89 17.33 -5.58 -13.77
N MET A 90 16.11 -6.11 -13.84
CA MET A 90 15.22 -5.96 -15.00
C MET A 90 14.86 -4.49 -15.28
N CYS A 91 14.57 -3.71 -14.24
CA CYS A 91 14.34 -2.27 -14.36
C CYS A 91 15.56 -1.58 -14.99
N ALA A 92 16.75 -1.80 -14.44
CA ALA A 92 18.00 -1.26 -14.97
C ALA A 92 18.30 -1.68 -16.42
N ALA A 93 18.04 -2.94 -16.78
CA ALA A 93 18.26 -3.44 -18.14
C ALA A 93 17.42 -2.71 -19.20
N PHE A 94 16.19 -2.32 -18.86
CA PHE A 94 15.37 -1.50 -19.76
C PHE A 94 15.80 -0.02 -19.82
N GLY A 95 16.87 0.37 -19.12
CA GLY A 95 17.39 1.74 -19.08
C GLY A 95 16.69 2.64 -18.06
N ASP A 96 15.80 2.07 -17.24
CA ASP A 96 15.11 2.77 -16.16
C ASP A 96 15.96 2.77 -14.88
N LYS A 97 15.63 3.66 -13.93
CA LYS A 97 16.35 3.78 -12.65
C LYS A 97 15.63 3.00 -11.54
N PRO A 98 16.23 1.93 -10.98
CA PRO A 98 15.70 1.22 -9.81
C PRO A 98 15.48 2.16 -8.62
N GLY A 99 14.36 1.99 -7.91
CA GLY A 99 13.93 2.87 -6.82
C GLY A 99 13.26 4.18 -7.28
N VAL A 100 13.32 4.52 -8.58
CA VAL A 100 12.66 5.70 -9.14
C VAL A 100 11.55 5.29 -10.10
N ASN A 101 11.88 4.67 -11.22
CA ASN A 101 10.90 4.20 -12.21
C ASN A 101 10.24 2.88 -11.81
N MET A 102 10.94 2.05 -11.03
CA MET A 102 10.36 0.88 -10.36
C MET A 102 10.60 0.99 -8.86
N GLN A 103 9.53 0.92 -8.08
CA GLN A 103 9.56 0.87 -6.62
C GLN A 103 8.95 -0.45 -6.16
N ILE A 104 9.60 -1.12 -5.21
CA ILE A 104 9.08 -2.34 -4.60
C ILE A 104 8.92 -2.07 -3.10
N LEU A 105 7.68 -2.18 -2.64
CA LEU A 105 7.28 -2.10 -1.24
C LEU A 105 7.03 -3.53 -0.75
N ILE A 106 7.52 -3.86 0.45
CA ILE A 106 7.39 -5.20 1.03
C ILE A 106 6.48 -5.15 2.25
N GLY A 107 5.28 -5.68 2.08
CA GLY A 107 4.33 -5.90 3.17
C GLY A 107 4.79 -7.02 4.09
N GLN A 108 4.85 -6.75 5.40
CA GLN A 108 5.14 -7.75 6.41
C GLN A 108 3.89 -8.54 6.80
N LEU A 109 4.09 -9.61 7.59
CA LEU A 109 3.02 -10.49 8.03
C LEU A 109 2.04 -9.78 8.97
N VAL A 110 0.76 -10.07 8.77
CA VAL A 110 -0.36 -9.67 9.62
C VAL A 110 -0.84 -10.88 10.40
N ASN A 111 -0.90 -10.76 11.72
CA ASN A 111 -1.54 -11.74 12.59
C ASN A 111 -2.91 -11.23 13.02
N VAL A 112 -3.85 -12.14 13.21
CA VAL A 112 -5.16 -11.82 13.75
C VAL A 112 -5.26 -12.44 15.14
N MET A 113 -5.63 -11.62 16.12
CA MET A 113 -5.64 -11.93 17.54
C MET A 113 -7.06 -11.82 18.10
N LYS A 114 -7.42 -12.71 19.01
CA LYS A 114 -8.67 -12.64 19.79
C LYS A 114 -8.40 -13.18 21.18
N ASP A 115 -8.86 -12.45 22.20
CA ASP A 115 -8.62 -12.80 23.62
C ASP A 115 -7.13 -13.04 23.92
N GLY A 116 -6.25 -12.23 23.32
CA GLY A 116 -4.79 -12.33 23.47
C GLY A 116 -4.14 -13.55 22.80
N LYS A 117 -4.86 -14.29 21.94
CA LYS A 117 -4.35 -15.48 21.26
C LYS A 117 -4.48 -15.35 19.74
N ALA A 118 -3.50 -15.89 19.03
CA ALA A 118 -3.54 -15.98 17.57
C ALA A 118 -4.75 -16.80 17.12
N VAL A 119 -5.51 -16.21 16.22
CA VAL A 119 -6.74 -16.79 15.70
C VAL A 119 -6.43 -17.60 14.45
N ARG A 120 -6.97 -18.81 14.39
CA ARG A 120 -7.08 -19.60 13.16
C ARG A 120 -8.53 -19.57 12.73
N MET A 121 -8.91 -18.67 11.83
CA MET A 121 -10.28 -18.58 11.31
C MET A 121 -10.33 -19.15 9.92
N SER A 122 -10.78 -20.39 9.78
CA SER A 122 -11.65 -20.72 8.65
C SER A 122 -12.40 -22.02 8.96
N LYS A 123 -13.65 -22.10 8.49
CA LYS A 123 -14.39 -23.37 8.42
C LYS A 123 -14.18 -24.10 7.08
N ARG A 124 -13.48 -23.50 6.11
CA ARG A 124 -13.44 -23.93 4.69
C ARG A 124 -12.05 -23.99 4.04
N ALA A 125 -11.09 -23.19 4.49
CA ALA A 125 -9.74 -23.03 3.93
C ALA A 125 -8.62 -23.59 4.85
N GLY A 126 -8.98 -24.35 5.89
CA GLY A 126 -8.03 -24.84 6.91
C GLY A 126 -7.73 -23.80 8.00
N ASN A 127 -6.49 -23.77 8.51
CA ASN A 127 -6.04 -22.92 9.62
C ASN A 127 -5.67 -21.47 9.21
N VAL A 128 -6.12 -20.98 8.06
CA VAL A 128 -5.72 -19.67 7.49
C VAL A 128 -6.87 -18.68 7.62
N VAL A 129 -6.61 -17.49 8.17
CA VAL A 129 -7.57 -16.38 8.23
C VAL A 129 -7.64 -15.69 6.87
N THR A 130 -8.84 -15.61 6.29
CA THR A 130 -9.05 -14.87 5.04
C THR A 130 -9.45 -13.41 5.31
N ILE A 131 -9.36 -12.55 4.29
CA ILE A 131 -9.84 -11.17 4.39
C ILE A 131 -11.37 -11.12 4.63
N ASP A 132 -12.12 -12.07 4.08
CA ASP A 132 -13.56 -12.18 4.30
C ASP A 132 -13.87 -12.53 5.77
N ASP A 133 -13.10 -13.45 6.38
CA ASP A 133 -13.23 -13.77 7.81
C ASP A 133 -12.97 -12.56 8.72
N LEU A 134 -12.03 -11.68 8.33
CA LEU A 134 -11.74 -10.44 9.05
C LEU A 134 -12.91 -9.44 8.91
N VAL A 135 -13.37 -9.22 7.68
CA VAL A 135 -14.49 -8.30 7.39
C VAL A 135 -15.78 -8.75 8.06
N ASP A 136 -16.07 -10.05 8.08
CA ASP A 136 -17.24 -10.61 8.77
C ASP A 136 -17.17 -10.38 10.29
N ALA A 137 -15.96 -10.35 10.87
CA ALA A 137 -15.77 -10.22 12.31
C ALA A 137 -15.87 -8.76 12.82
N ILE A 138 -15.32 -7.79 12.07
CA ILE A 138 -15.19 -6.39 12.53
C ILE A 138 -15.73 -5.35 11.56
N GLY A 139 -16.23 -5.76 10.40
CA GLY A 139 -16.73 -4.87 9.35
C GLY A 139 -15.64 -4.36 8.41
N VAL A 140 -16.09 -3.85 7.26
CA VAL A 140 -15.21 -3.40 6.17
C VAL A 140 -14.35 -2.19 6.57
N ASP A 141 -14.92 -1.24 7.30
CA ASP A 141 -14.22 -0.01 7.67
C ASP A 141 -13.11 -0.30 8.69
N ALA A 142 -13.40 -1.06 9.73
CA ALA A 142 -12.39 -1.44 10.72
C ALA A 142 -11.30 -2.32 10.10
N SER A 143 -11.65 -3.22 9.19
CA SER A 143 -10.68 -4.05 8.45
C SER A 143 -9.75 -3.20 7.58
N ARG A 144 -10.31 -2.28 6.78
CA ARG A 144 -9.52 -1.40 5.91
C ARG A 144 -8.66 -0.43 6.71
N TYR A 145 -9.23 0.21 7.73
CA TYR A 145 -8.54 1.20 8.54
C TYR A 145 -7.40 0.58 9.35
N SER A 146 -7.62 -0.60 9.96
CA SER A 146 -6.58 -1.30 10.73
C SER A 146 -5.36 -1.72 9.89
N LEU A 147 -5.58 -2.10 8.63
CA LEU A 147 -4.49 -2.36 7.69
C LEU A 147 -3.84 -1.07 7.21
N ALA A 148 -4.63 -0.06 6.85
CA ALA A 148 -4.12 1.21 6.33
C ALA A 148 -3.36 2.03 7.36
N ARG A 149 -3.71 1.94 8.65
CA ARG A 149 -3.03 2.64 9.75
C ARG A 149 -1.67 2.08 10.13
N THR A 150 -1.27 0.96 9.54
CA THR A 150 -0.03 0.29 9.88
C THR A 150 1.00 0.55 8.79
N ASP A 151 2.25 0.80 9.17
CA ASP A 151 3.35 0.76 8.20
C ASP A 151 3.43 -0.63 7.56
N TYR A 152 3.39 -0.68 6.23
CA TYR A 152 3.46 -1.92 5.47
C TYR A 152 4.73 -2.72 5.82
N ASN A 153 5.82 -2.05 6.21
CA ASN A 153 7.08 -2.70 6.53
C ASN A 153 7.20 -3.16 7.99
N THR A 154 6.09 -3.22 8.74
CA THR A 154 6.06 -3.70 10.13
C THR A 154 5.04 -4.83 10.29
N SER A 155 5.42 -5.87 11.03
CA SER A 155 4.45 -6.92 11.42
C SER A 155 3.42 -6.37 12.39
N VAL A 156 2.16 -6.74 12.22
CA VAL A 156 1.06 -6.22 13.03
C VAL A 156 0.14 -7.32 13.53
N ASP A 157 -0.29 -7.14 14.78
CA ASP A 157 -1.30 -7.96 15.43
C ASP A 157 -2.63 -7.19 15.42
N ILE A 158 -3.62 -7.71 14.69
CA ILE A 158 -4.97 -7.15 14.63
C ILE A 158 -5.81 -7.77 15.74
N ASP A 159 -6.14 -6.99 16.78
CA ASP A 159 -7.03 -7.42 17.86
C ASP A 159 -8.51 -7.26 17.46
N LEU A 160 -9.20 -8.39 17.27
CA LEU A 160 -10.61 -8.42 16.88
C LEU A 160 -11.53 -7.85 17.97
N ASN A 161 -11.20 -8.03 19.25
CA ASN A 161 -12.04 -7.52 20.34
C ASN A 161 -11.94 -6.00 20.42
N LEU A 162 -10.73 -5.47 20.27
CA LEU A 162 -10.50 -4.02 20.24
C LEU A 162 -11.28 -3.39 19.08
N LEU A 163 -11.12 -3.92 17.87
CA LEU A 163 -11.72 -3.33 16.67
C LEU A 163 -13.24 -3.51 16.58
N ALA A 164 -13.81 -4.51 17.28
CA ALA A 164 -15.26 -4.66 17.43
C ALA A 164 -15.85 -3.76 18.54
N SER A 165 -15.02 -3.16 19.40
CA SER A 165 -15.51 -2.37 20.54
C SER A 165 -15.88 -0.94 20.14
N HIS A 166 -16.83 -0.36 20.87
CA HIS A 166 -17.18 1.06 20.79
C HIS A 166 -16.54 1.83 21.95
N SER A 167 -15.22 1.75 22.07
CA SER A 167 -14.44 2.47 23.08
C SER A 167 -13.48 3.46 22.42
N ASN A 168 -13.01 4.43 23.20
CA ASN A 168 -11.99 5.38 22.74
C ASN A 168 -10.64 4.71 22.46
N ASP A 169 -10.41 3.50 22.98
CA ASP A 169 -9.19 2.73 22.68
C ASP A 169 -9.22 2.15 21.26
N ASN A 170 -10.40 2.01 20.64
CA ASN A 170 -10.53 1.59 19.25
C ASN A 170 -10.29 2.80 18.32
N PRO A 171 -9.17 2.86 17.57
CA PRO A 171 -8.83 4.03 16.76
C PRO A 171 -9.84 4.26 15.63
N VAL A 172 -10.48 3.20 15.12
CA VAL A 172 -11.50 3.30 14.07
C VAL A 172 -12.73 4.00 14.62
N TYR A 173 -13.24 3.49 15.75
CA TYR A 173 -14.41 4.05 16.41
C TYR A 173 -14.16 5.49 16.85
N TYR A 174 -12.96 5.77 17.38
CA TYR A 174 -12.60 7.11 17.87
C TYR A 174 -12.71 8.18 16.79
N VAL A 175 -12.12 7.93 15.60
CA VAL A 175 -12.20 8.87 14.46
C VAL A 175 -13.63 8.96 13.92
N GLN A 176 -14.33 7.84 13.79
CA GLN A 176 -15.74 7.83 13.33
C GLN A 176 -16.65 8.62 14.29
N TYR A 177 -16.42 8.50 15.60
CA TYR A 177 -17.17 9.19 16.62
C TYR A 177 -16.91 10.71 16.59
N ALA A 178 -15.65 11.12 16.46
CA ALA A 178 -15.30 12.54 16.27
C ALA A 178 -16.00 13.14 15.05
N HIS A 179 -15.95 12.44 13.91
CA HIS A 179 -16.67 12.84 12.70
C HIS A 179 -18.19 12.96 12.94
N ALA A 180 -18.81 11.95 13.55
CA ALA A 180 -20.25 11.96 13.84
C ALA A 180 -20.65 13.13 14.75
N ARG A 181 -19.81 13.49 15.72
CA ARG A 181 -20.02 14.66 16.59
C ARG A 181 -19.90 15.96 15.82
N SER A 182 -18.87 16.12 14.98
CA SER A 182 -18.73 17.30 14.12
C SER A 182 -19.96 17.50 13.23
N CYS A 183 -20.41 16.45 12.53
CA CYS A 183 -21.62 16.53 11.72
C CYS A 183 -22.89 16.85 12.54
N ASN A 184 -22.92 16.45 13.83
CA ASN A 184 -24.02 16.81 14.71
C ASN A 184 -24.01 18.29 15.09
N VAL A 185 -22.82 18.88 15.28
CA VAL A 185 -22.67 20.33 15.49
C VAL A 185 -23.20 21.09 14.28
N ASP A 186 -22.85 20.67 13.06
CA ASP A 186 -23.36 21.30 11.83
C ASP A 186 -24.89 21.23 11.73
N ARG A 187 -25.49 20.07 12.06
CA ARG A 187 -26.96 19.93 12.09
C ARG A 187 -27.60 20.87 13.10
N ASN A 188 -27.06 20.91 14.32
CA ASN A 188 -27.58 21.78 15.37
C ASN A 188 -27.47 23.27 14.97
N ALA A 189 -26.35 23.66 14.34
CA ALA A 189 -26.16 25.01 13.84
C ALA A 189 -27.21 25.36 12.76
N ALA A 190 -27.47 24.44 11.83
CA ALA A 190 -28.50 24.63 10.80
C ALA A 190 -29.92 24.71 11.40
N GLU A 191 -30.26 23.87 12.38
CA GLU A 191 -31.53 23.92 13.10
C GLU A 191 -31.72 25.22 13.88
N ALA A 192 -30.63 25.75 14.45
CA ALA A 192 -30.59 27.05 15.12
C ALA A 192 -30.48 28.24 14.15
N GLN A 193 -30.46 27.99 12.83
CA GLN A 193 -30.31 29.00 11.78
C GLN A 193 -29.04 29.86 11.92
N ILE A 194 -27.96 29.26 12.39
CA ILE A 194 -26.65 29.90 12.50
C ILE A 194 -25.98 29.90 11.12
N ASP A 195 -25.61 31.09 10.64
CA ASP A 195 -24.80 31.25 9.44
C ASP A 195 -23.32 31.33 9.81
N PRO A 196 -22.50 30.29 9.52
CA PRO A 196 -21.08 30.29 9.87
C PRO A 196 -20.27 31.28 9.03
N THR A 197 -20.80 31.77 7.89
CA THR A 197 -20.05 32.67 6.99
C THR A 197 -19.91 34.09 7.54
N VAL A 198 -20.75 34.46 8.50
CA VAL A 198 -20.72 35.76 9.19
C VAL A 198 -20.10 35.68 10.58
N ALA A 199 -19.52 34.53 10.94
CA ALA A 199 -18.88 34.32 12.23
C ALA A 199 -17.67 35.25 12.42
N ASP A 200 -17.55 35.83 13.62
CA ASP A 200 -16.35 36.55 14.01
C ASP A 200 -15.26 35.55 14.43
N LEU A 201 -14.37 35.23 13.50
CA LEU A 201 -13.28 34.28 13.74
C LEU A 201 -12.26 34.77 14.78
N ALA A 202 -12.27 36.06 15.16
CA ALA A 202 -11.41 36.56 16.22
C ALA A 202 -11.80 36.01 17.61
N LEU A 203 -12.99 35.40 17.73
CA LEU A 203 -13.44 34.72 18.96
C LEU A 203 -12.81 33.33 19.17
N LEU A 204 -12.06 32.81 18.19
CA LEU A 204 -11.26 31.59 18.33
C LEU A 204 -9.93 31.93 19.03
N ASP A 205 -9.99 32.41 20.26
CA ASP A 205 -8.87 32.98 21.01
C ASP A 205 -8.44 32.16 22.23
N THR A 206 -9.00 30.97 22.40
CA THR A 206 -8.61 30.06 23.48
C THR A 206 -7.42 29.18 23.08
N GLU A 207 -6.76 28.60 24.08
CA GLU A 207 -5.69 27.62 23.86
C GLU A 207 -6.19 26.41 23.05
N ALA A 208 -7.40 25.91 23.37
CA ALA A 208 -8.02 24.79 22.66
C ALA A 208 -8.33 25.13 21.18
N ASP A 209 -8.79 26.34 20.88
CA ASP A 209 -9.00 26.78 19.49
C ASP A 209 -7.67 26.75 18.72
N GLY A 210 -6.61 27.26 19.35
CA GLY A 210 -5.27 27.26 18.78
C GLY A 210 -4.76 25.84 18.47
N GLU A 211 -4.98 24.88 19.37
CA GLU A 211 -4.59 23.48 19.19
C GLU A 211 -5.28 22.84 17.98
N VAL A 212 -6.60 22.99 17.85
CA VAL A 212 -7.38 22.43 16.72
C VAL A 212 -6.98 23.12 15.40
N LEU A 213 -6.86 24.45 15.39
CA LEU A 213 -6.45 25.20 14.20
C LEU A 213 -5.05 24.80 13.74
N ALA A 214 -4.11 24.63 14.67
CA ALA A 214 -2.77 24.18 14.37
C ALA A 214 -2.77 22.76 13.78
N ALA A 215 -3.57 21.84 14.33
CA ALA A 215 -3.71 20.48 13.80
C ALA A 215 -4.28 20.49 12.37
N LEU A 216 -5.37 21.23 12.13
CA LEU A 216 -5.97 21.37 10.80
C LEU A 216 -4.99 21.95 9.77
N ALA A 217 -4.18 22.93 10.17
CA ALA A 217 -3.19 23.54 9.30
C ALA A 217 -2.07 22.57 8.86
N GLN A 218 -1.86 21.45 9.57
CA GLN A 218 -0.88 20.43 9.16
C GLN A 218 -1.37 19.55 8.00
N TRP A 219 -2.67 19.53 7.70
CA TRP A 219 -3.23 18.58 6.71
C TRP A 219 -2.50 18.56 5.36
N PRO A 220 -2.22 19.70 4.70
CA PRO A 220 -1.58 19.67 3.38
C PRO A 220 -0.19 19.04 3.42
N ALA A 221 0.58 19.32 4.47
CA ALA A 221 1.92 18.76 4.65
C ALA A 221 1.86 17.27 4.99
N ALA A 222 0.95 16.86 5.88
CA ALA A 222 0.75 15.46 6.23
C ALA A 222 0.36 14.62 5.00
N LEU A 223 -0.57 15.13 4.18
CA LEU A 223 -1.01 14.47 2.94
C LEU A 223 0.12 14.35 1.92
N ALA A 224 0.88 15.43 1.69
CA ALA A 224 2.01 15.42 0.76
C ALA A 224 3.08 14.41 1.21
N GLN A 225 3.46 14.43 2.49
CA GLN A 225 4.45 13.49 3.04
C GLN A 225 3.98 12.03 2.97
N ALA A 226 2.71 11.75 3.28
CA ALA A 226 2.15 10.41 3.15
C ALA A 226 2.22 9.91 1.70
N GLY A 227 1.94 10.79 0.74
CA GLY A 227 2.09 10.54 -0.69
C GLY A 227 3.55 10.24 -1.05
N ASP A 228 4.47 11.15 -0.78
CA ASP A 228 5.89 11.05 -1.15
C ASP A 228 6.56 9.80 -0.58
N LEU A 229 6.24 9.45 0.67
CA LEU A 229 6.81 8.30 1.36
C LEU A 229 6.05 6.99 1.13
N ARG A 230 4.95 7.02 0.38
CA ARG A 230 4.04 5.86 0.20
C ARG A 230 3.57 5.29 1.54
N ALA A 231 3.28 6.18 2.49
CA ALA A 231 3.01 5.88 3.88
C ALA A 231 1.56 6.25 4.24
N PRO A 232 0.55 5.52 3.75
CA PRO A 232 -0.87 5.85 3.99
C PRO A 232 -1.25 5.83 5.47
N HIS A 233 -0.52 5.09 6.32
CA HIS A 233 -0.71 5.09 7.78
C HIS A 233 -0.59 6.46 8.42
N ARG A 234 0.20 7.37 7.83
CA ARG A 234 0.33 8.73 8.32
C ARG A 234 -0.98 9.52 8.24
N ILE A 235 -1.86 9.18 7.29
CA ILE A 235 -3.19 9.77 7.20
C ILE A 235 -4.05 9.30 8.38
N ALA A 236 -4.03 8.00 8.69
CA ALA A 236 -4.79 7.48 9.83
C ALA A 236 -4.34 8.11 11.15
N HIS A 237 -3.02 8.18 11.39
CA HIS A 237 -2.47 8.81 12.60
C HIS A 237 -2.82 10.30 12.67
N TYR A 238 -2.73 11.03 11.54
CA TYR A 238 -3.19 12.43 11.49
C TYR A 238 -4.66 12.57 11.90
N LEU A 239 -5.53 11.68 11.44
CA LEU A 239 -6.96 11.73 11.77
C LEU A 239 -7.22 11.42 13.25
N GLU A 240 -6.44 10.52 13.85
CA GLU A 240 -6.49 10.26 15.30
C GLU A 240 -6.03 11.46 16.11
N ASP A 241 -4.90 12.06 15.74
CA ASP A 241 -4.37 13.25 16.42
C ASP A 241 -5.35 14.42 16.30
N LEU A 242 -5.98 14.61 15.13
CA LEU A 242 -7.01 15.62 14.93
C LEU A 242 -8.28 15.32 15.75
N ALA A 243 -8.72 14.06 15.79
CA ALA A 243 -9.85 13.66 16.61
C ALA A 243 -9.58 13.90 18.11
N ALA A 244 -8.34 13.67 18.56
CA ALA A 244 -7.92 13.95 19.92
C ALA A 244 -7.87 15.45 20.22
N ALA A 245 -7.36 16.28 19.32
CA ALA A 245 -7.36 17.73 19.48
C ALA A 245 -8.79 18.31 19.50
N TYR A 246 -9.73 17.70 18.77
CA TYR A 246 -11.12 18.15 18.70
C TYR A 246 -11.98 17.78 19.92
N HIS A 247 -11.63 16.73 20.66
CA HIS A 247 -12.43 16.18 21.78
C HIS A 247 -12.13 16.83 23.13
#